data_AF-A0A1Z4R302-F1
#
_entry.id   AF-A0A1Z4R302-F1
#
_cell.length_a   1.000
_cell.length_b   1.000
_cell.length_c   1.000
_cell.angle_alpha   90.00
_cell.angle_beta   90.00
_cell.angle_gamma   90.00
#
_symmetry.space_group_name_H-M   'P 1'
#
loop_
_entity.id
_entity.type
_entity.pdbx_description
1 polymer ?
#
loop_
_entity_poly.entity_id
_entity_poly.type
_entity_poly.pdbx_seq_one_letter_code
_entity_poly.pdbx_strand_id
1 'polypeptide(L)' 'MNQKRVVLDDKHLPLAESILDKTGITNCSQLFAILLVNYGEKLVKALKQD' A
#
# COMPACT_ATOMS: atom_id res chain seq x y z
N MET A 1 2.80 14.11 15.27
CA MET A 1 2.75 12.94 14.36
C MET A 1 3.95 13.00 13.45
N ASN A 2 4.79 11.96 13.42
CA ASN A 2 5.97 11.93 12.57
C ASN A 2 5.56 11.41 11.19
N GLN A 3 5.41 12.28 10.20
CA GLN A 3 5.03 11.88 8.85
C GLN A 3 6.23 11.25 8.13
N LYS A 4 6.04 10.08 7.52
CA LYS A 4 7.04 9.43 6.67
C LYS A 4 6.61 9.55 5.22
N ARG A 5 7.54 9.98 4.35
CA ARG A 5 7.33 10.01 2.91
C ARG A 5 7.62 8.62 2.32
N VAL A 6 6.65 8.09 1.58
CA VAL A 6 6.82 6.86 0.77
C VAL A 6 6.76 7.29 -0.70
N VAL A 7 7.74 6.85 -1.49
CA VAL A 7 7.78 7.12 -2.93
C VAL A 7 7.34 5.86 -3.65
N LEU A 8 6.41 6.01 -4.58
CA LEU A 8 5.95 4.95 -5.47
C LEU A 8 6.69 5.08 -6.80
N ASP A 9 7.32 4.00 -7.27
CA ASP A 9 7.93 3.98 -8.60
C ASP A 9 6.87 4.18 -9.68
N ASP A 10 7.23 4.93 -10.73
CA ASP A 10 6.32 5.26 -11.84
C ASP A 10 5.70 4.04 -12.50
N LYS A 11 6.41 2.91 -12.57
CA LYS A 11 5.91 1.65 -13.13
C LYS A 11 4.71 1.07 -12.37
N HIS A 12 4.54 1.42 -11.09
CA HIS A 12 3.44 0.97 -10.25
C HIS A 12 2.29 1.96 -10.19
N LEU A 13 2.48 3.18 -10.69
CA LEU A 13 1.45 4.23 -10.68
C LEU A 13 0.17 3.81 -11.40
N PRO A 14 0.19 3.20 -12.61
CA PRO A 14 -1.05 2.79 -13.30
C PRO A 14 -1.86 1.77 -12.51
N LEU A 15 -1.18 0.88 -11.80
CA LEU A 15 -1.84 -0.10 -10.93
C LEU A 15 -2.47 0.58 -9.72
N ALA A 16 -1.76 1.50 -9.07
CA ALA A 16 -2.29 2.25 -7.94
C ALA A 16 -3.54 3.05 -8.36
N GLU A 17 -3.47 3.80 -9.45
CA GLU A 17 -4.61 4.57 -9.98
C GLU A 17 -5.81 3.68 -10.30
N SER A 18 -5.61 2.52 -10.94
CA SER A 18 -6.70 1.57 -11.20
C SER A 18 -7.35 1.05 -9.91
N ILE A 19 -6.57 0.84 -8.84
CA ILE A 19 -7.10 0.41 -7.55
C ILE A 19 -7.91 1.55 -6.92
N LEU A 20 -7.40 2.77 -6.92
CA LEU A 20 -8.11 3.93 -6.37
C LEU A 20 -9.47 4.11 -7.04
N ASP A 21 -9.51 4.06 -8.38
CA ASP A 21 -10.73 4.17 -9.18
C ASP A 21 -11.75 3.08 -8.84
N LYS A 22 -11.32 1.82 -8.80
CA LYS A 22 -12.21 0.66 -8.54
C LYS A 22 -12.71 0.56 -7.10
N THR A 23 -11.99 1.15 -6.14
CA THR A 23 -12.30 1.01 -4.70
C THR A 23 -12.87 2.27 -4.08
N GLY A 24 -12.77 3.42 -4.76
CA GLY A 24 -13.14 4.72 -4.20
C GLY A 24 -12.16 5.24 -3.14
N ILE A 25 -10.97 4.64 -3.01
CA ILE A 25 -9.93 5.14 -2.10
C ILE A 25 -9.42 6.48 -2.63
N THR A 26 -9.27 7.47 -1.74
CA THR A 26 -9.06 8.87 -2.15
C THR A 26 -7.64 9.15 -2.61
N ASN A 27 -6.63 8.50 -2.04
CA ASN A 27 -5.22 8.73 -2.41
C ASN A 27 -4.30 7.55 -2.05
N CYS A 28 -3.06 7.59 -2.56
CA CYS A 28 -2.05 6.57 -2.32
C CYS A 28 -1.65 6.41 -0.85
N SER A 29 -1.73 7.46 -0.02
CA SER A 29 -1.42 7.35 1.41
C SER A 29 -2.46 6.49 2.14
N GLN A 30 -3.74 6.68 1.82
CA GLN A 30 -4.82 5.88 2.35
C GLN A 30 -4.75 4.43 1.84
N LEU A 31 -4.46 4.25 0.55
CA LEU A 31 -4.24 2.92 -0.03
C LEU A 31 -3.11 2.17 0.69
N PHE A 32 -1.97 2.81 0.89
CA PHE A 32 -0.83 2.21 1.60
C PHE A 32 -1.20 1.85 3.05
N ALA A 33 -1.90 2.72 3.77
CA ALA A 33 -2.34 2.43 5.13
C ALA A 33 -3.25 1.19 5.19
N ILE A 34 -4.21 1.08 4.26
CA ILE A 34 -5.11 -0.09 4.16
C ILE A 34 -4.29 -1.36 3.88
N LEU A 35 -3.36 -1.31 2.93
CA LEU A 35 -2.50 -2.46 2.60
C LEU A 35 -1.66 -2.88 3.80
N LEU A 36 -1.03 -1.92 4.48
CA LEU A 36 -0.20 -2.18 5.65
C LEU A 36 -0.99 -2.84 6.79
N VAL A 37 -2.18 -2.33 7.09
CA VAL A 37 -3.03 -2.88 8.17
C VAL A 37 -3.54 -4.28 7.83
N ASN A 38 -3.98 -4.52 6.59
CA ASN A 38 -4.61 -5.79 6.22
C ASN A 38 -3.62 -6.89 5.85
N TYR A 39 -2.42 -6.54 5.39
CA TYR A 39 -1.44 -7.48 4.84
C TYR A 39 -0.07 -7.42 5.51
N GLY A 40 0.22 -6.43 6.36
CA GLY A 40 1.53 -6.29 6.99
C GLY A 40 1.95 -7.51 7.82
N GLU A 41 1.09 -8.02 8.69
CA GLU A 41 1.39 -9.24 9.46
C GLU A 41 1.48 -10.49 8.58
N LYS A 42 0.62 -10.59 7.55
CA LYS A 42 0.66 -11.71 6.60
C LYS A 42 2.00 -11.73 5.85
N LEU A 43 2.49 -10.55 5.45
CA LEU A 43 3.80 -10.39 4.82
C LEU A 43 4.92 -10.82 5.76
N VAL A 44 4.91 -10.38 7.03
CA VAL A 44 5.92 -10.80 8.02
C VAL A 44 5.94 -12.32 8.17
N LYS A 45 4.78 -12.97 8.30
CA LYS A 45 4.70 -14.43 8.40
C LYS A 45 5.24 -15.11 7.15
N ALA A 46 4.87 -14.65 5.96
CA ALA A 46 5.32 -15.23 4.70
C ALA A 46 6.84 -15.10 4.50
N LEU A 47 7.44 -13.99 4.95
CA LEU A 47 8.88 -13.74 4.80
C LEU A 47 9.74 -14.35 5.91
N LYS A 48 9.16 -14.61 7.09
CA LYS A 48 9.84 -15.23 8.24
C LYS A 48 9.54 -16.73 8.38
N GLN A 49 8.98 -17.35 7.33
CA GLN A 49 8.98 -18.80 7.25
C GLN A 49 10.43 -19.27 7.04
N ASP A 50 11.11 -19.52 8.15
CA ASP A 50 12.14 -20.57 8.27
C ASP A 50 11.49 -21.95 8.09
#